data_AF-A0A0P9R1L0-F1
#
_entry.id   AF-A0A0P9R1L0-F1
#
_cell.length_a   1.000
_cell.length_b   1.000
_cell.length_c   1.000
_cell.angle_alpha   90.00
_cell.angle_beta   90.00
_cell.angle_gamma   90.00
#
_symmetry.space_group_name_H-M   'P 1'
#
loop_
_entity.id
_entity.type
_entity.pdbx_description
1 polymer ?
#
loop_
_entity_poly.entity_id
_entity_poly.type
_entity_poly.pdbx_seq_one_letter_code
_entity_poly.pdbx_strand_id
1 'polypeptide(L)'
;MATISRKYIRTEPPVLLAEPLAVHLDRSTMGLLNDYRQAQHAWLACTGDADERTRLREVMERVGALLALYVANQAAHQMGEPIDWAADE
;
A
#
# COMPACT_ATOMS: atom_id res chain seq x y z
N MET A 1 -3.91 17.97 -28.65
CA MET A 1 -2.96 17.91 -27.52
C MET A 1 -3.76 17.96 -26.24
N ALA A 2 -3.78 16.88 -25.46
CA ALA A 2 -4.32 16.89 -24.11
C ALA A 2 -3.14 16.69 -23.15
N THR A 3 -2.67 17.78 -22.55
CA THR A 3 -1.71 17.73 -21.44
C THR A 3 -2.45 17.24 -20.21
N ILE A 4 -2.35 15.94 -19.91
CA ILE A 4 -2.68 15.44 -18.57
C ILE A 4 -1.58 16.00 -17.65
N SER A 5 -1.91 17.06 -16.93
CA SER A 5 -1.04 17.59 -15.89
C SER A 5 -1.08 16.61 -14.72
N ARG A 6 -0.21 15.58 -14.74
CA ARG A 6 0.18 14.88 -13.52
C ARG A 6 1.03 15.83 -12.69
N LYS A 7 0.37 16.81 -12.06
CA LYS A 7 1.03 17.68 -11.09
C LYS A 7 1.31 16.82 -9.88
N TYR A 8 2.58 16.45 -9.69
CA TYR A 8 3.08 16.29 -8.32
C TYR A 8 2.84 17.64 -7.64
N ILE A 9 1.83 17.74 -6.78
CA ILE A 9 1.36 19.02 -6.21
C ILE A 9 2.35 19.59 -5.19
N ARG A 10 3.31 18.80 -4.68
CA ARG A 10 4.24 19.24 -3.63
C ARG A 10 5.70 19.00 -3.98
N THR A 11 6.54 20.00 -3.70
CA THR A 11 8.00 19.97 -3.83
C THR A 11 8.72 19.63 -2.52
N GLU A 12 8.01 19.66 -1.39
CA GLU A 12 8.54 19.34 -0.07
C GLU A 12 8.44 17.84 0.21
N PRO A 13 9.50 17.20 0.75
CA PRO A 13 9.45 15.78 1.12
C PRO A 13 8.51 15.55 2.31
N PRO A 14 7.92 14.35 2.43
CA PRO A 14 7.13 13.98 3.61
C PRO A 14 8.00 13.99 4.87
N VAL A 15 7.39 14.26 6.02
CA VAL A 15 8.09 14.27 7.30
C VAL A 15 8.50 12.84 7.64
N LEU A 16 9.74 12.69 8.13
CA LEU A 16 10.25 11.39 8.55
C LEU A 16 9.58 10.96 9.86
N LEU A 17 9.13 9.71 9.91
CA LEU A 17 8.68 9.08 11.14
C LEU A 17 9.90 8.89 12.06
N ALA A 18 9.91 9.59 13.20
CA ALA A 18 10.95 9.46 14.23
C ALA A 18 10.54 8.51 15.37
N GLU A 19 9.26 8.15 15.45
CA GLU A 19 8.67 7.27 16.46
C GLU A 19 7.69 6.29 15.79
N PRO A 20 7.39 5.13 16.43
CA PRO A 20 6.40 4.20 15.91
C PRO A 20 5.03 4.84 15.75
N LEU A 21 4.40 4.58 14.60
CA LEU A 21 3.04 5.04 14.30
C LEU A 21 2.02 3.97 14.66
N ALA A 22 0.98 4.34 15.42
CA ALA A 22 -0.19 3.49 15.58
C ALA A 22 -1.09 3.64 14.34
N VAL A 23 -1.36 2.53 13.65
CA VAL A 23 -2.30 2.49 12.53
C VAL A 23 -3.62 1.88 12.94
N HIS A 24 -4.72 2.44 12.46
CA HIS A 24 -6.06 1.89 12.66
C HIS A 24 -6.49 1.18 11.40
N LEU A 25 -6.79 -0.12 11.48
CA LEU A 25 -7.25 -0.88 10.33
C LEU A 25 -8.77 -0.97 10.37
N ASP A 26 -9.43 -0.39 9.36
CA ASP A 26 -10.86 -0.62 9.19
C ASP A 26 -11.14 -2.04 8.67
N ARG A 27 -12.43 -2.39 8.59
CA ARG A 27 -12.86 -3.72 8.17
C ARG A 27 -12.35 -4.11 6.77
N SER A 28 -12.31 -3.16 5.85
CA SER A 28 -11.83 -3.42 4.48
C SER A 28 -10.32 -3.64 4.45
N THR A 29 -9.56 -2.81 5.17
CA THR A 29 -8.10 -2.94 5.28
C THR A 29 -7.69 -4.23 6.00
N MET A 30 -8.44 -4.65 7.02
CA MET A 30 -8.23 -5.96 7.67
C MET A 30 -8.44 -7.12 6.69
N GLY A 31 -9.41 -7.03 5.79
CA GLY A 31 -9.60 -8.00 4.71
C GLY A 31 -8.37 -8.09 3.82
N LEU A 32 -7.89 -6.94 3.33
CA LEU A 32 -6.66 -6.86 2.51
C LEU A 32 -5.45 -7.45 3.24
N LEU A 33 -5.25 -7.13 4.52
CA LEU A 33 -4.14 -7.68 5.29
C LEU A 33 -4.22 -9.21 5.41
N ASN A 34 -5.42 -9.76 5.58
CA ASN A 34 -5.62 -11.20 5.63
C ASN A 34 -5.33 -11.86 4.28
N ASP A 35 -5.80 -11.27 3.17
CA ASP A 35 -5.53 -11.77 1.82
C ASP A 35 -4.03 -11.78 1.52
N TYR A 36 -3.32 -10.72 1.90
CA TYR A 36 -1.86 -10.65 1.79
C TYR A 36 -1.19 -11.77 2.59
N ARG A 37 -1.56 -11.95 3.86
CA ARG A 37 -0.98 -12.98 4.74
C ARG A 37 -1.24 -14.40 4.21
N GLN A 38 -2.43 -14.66 3.67
CA GLN A 38 -2.77 -15.94 3.07
C GLN A 38 -1.98 -16.19 1.79
N ALA A 39 -1.89 -15.21 0.90
CA ALA A 39 -1.09 -15.30 -0.33
C ALA A 39 0.39 -15.52 -0.02
N GLN A 40 0.94 -14.82 0.97
CA GLN A 40 2.32 -14.99 1.41
C GLN A 40 2.58 -16.39 1.96
N HIS A 41 1.68 -16.90 2.81
CA HIS A 41 1.79 -18.26 3.33
C HIS A 41 1.76 -19.29 2.18
N ALA A 42 0.81 -19.16 1.26
CA ALA A 42 0.70 -20.04 0.10
C ALA A 42 1.94 -19.96 -0.80
N TRP A 43 2.48 -18.76 -1.03
CA TRP A 43 3.66 -18.54 -1.87
C TRP A 43 4.90 -19.23 -1.28
N LEU A 44 5.09 -19.13 0.04
CA LEU A 44 6.18 -19.79 0.75
C LEU A 44 6.05 -21.32 0.74
N ALA A 45 4.82 -21.84 0.73
CA ALA A 45 4.53 -23.26 0.62
C ALA A 45 4.57 -23.79 -0.83
N CYS A 46 4.55 -22.91 -1.85
CA CYS A 46 4.46 -23.29 -3.25
C CYS A 46 5.80 -23.81 -3.79
N THR A 47 5.89 -25.13 -3.94
CA THR A 47 7.05 -25.83 -4.53
C THR A 47 6.68 -26.47 -5.86
N GLY A 48 7.47 -26.21 -6.91
CA GLY A 48 7.34 -26.91 -8.20
C GLY A 48 6.27 -26.36 -9.14
N ASP A 49 5.49 -25.36 -8.73
CA ASP A 49 4.53 -24.65 -9.59
C ASP A 49 4.95 -23.17 -9.73
N ALA A 50 5.50 -22.83 -10.90
CA ALA A 50 6.02 -21.48 -11.18
C ALA A 50 4.90 -20.49 -11.52
N ASP A 51 3.80 -20.96 -12.10
CA ASP A 51 2.69 -20.11 -12.51
C ASP A 51 1.88 -19.69 -11.29
N GLU A 52 1.56 -20.64 -10.39
CA GLU A 52 0.90 -20.32 -9.12
C GLU A 52 1.79 -19.43 -8.24
N ARG A 53 3.09 -19.68 -8.22
CA ARG A 53 4.04 -18.81 -7.49
C ARG A 53 4.08 -17.38 -8.06
N THR A 54 3.92 -17.21 -9.37
CA THR A 54 3.84 -15.89 -10.02
C THR A 54 2.51 -15.21 -9.67
N ARG A 55 1.40 -15.92 -9.81
CA ARG A 55 0.06 -15.41 -9.45
C ARG A 55 -0.01 -14.96 -7.99
N LEU A 56 0.53 -15.76 -7.07
CA LEU A 56 0.56 -15.41 -5.64
C LEU A 56 1.41 -14.17 -5.37
N ARG A 57 2.54 -14.00 -6.09
CA ARG A 57 3.35 -12.77 -6.02
C ARG A 57 2.55 -11.56 -6.48
N GLU A 58 1.85 -11.64 -7.61
CA GLU A 58 1.01 -10.55 -8.12
C GLU A 58 -0.08 -10.14 -7.13
N VAL A 59 -0.71 -11.12 -6.46
CA VAL A 59 -1.67 -10.84 -5.39
C VAL A 59 -1.00 -10.08 -4.25
N MET A 60 0.16 -10.53 -3.77
CA MET A 60 0.89 -9.83 -2.71
C MET A 60 1.33 -8.42 -3.11
N GLU A 61 1.80 -8.22 -4.34
CA GLU A 61 2.23 -6.91 -4.84
C GLU A 61 1.06 -5.93 -4.89
N ARG A 62 -0.07 -6.35 -5.48
CA ARG A 62 -1.28 -5.52 -5.57
C ARG A 62 -1.83 -5.17 -4.19
N VAL A 63 -1.98 -6.16 -3.32
CA VAL A 63 -2.57 -5.95 -1.98
C VAL A 63 -1.59 -5.19 -1.08
N GLY A 64 -0.30 -5.50 -1.17
CA GLY A 64 0.76 -4.79 -0.45
C GLY A 64 0.83 -3.31 -0.81
N ALA A 65 0.65 -2.97 -2.10
CA ALA A 65 0.58 -1.57 -2.52
C ALA A 65 -0.60 -0.82 -1.88
N LEU A 66 -1.78 -1.43 -1.82
CA LEU A 66 -2.96 -0.84 -1.16
C LEU A 66 -2.75 -0.64 0.35
N LEU A 67 -2.15 -1.61 1.02
CA LEU A 67 -1.82 -1.52 2.44
C LEU A 67 -0.77 -0.43 2.71
N ALA A 68 0.29 -0.37 1.90
CA ALA A 68 1.33 0.66 2.01
C ALA A 68 0.76 2.06 1.78
N LEU A 69 -0.10 2.21 0.76
CA LEU A 69 -0.83 3.42 0.48
C LEU A 69 -1.66 3.85 1.70
N TYR A 70 -2.45 2.95 2.28
CA TYR A 70 -3.24 3.22 3.48
C TYR A 70 -2.40 3.65 4.70
N VAL A 71 -1.26 3.01 4.94
CA VAL A 71 -0.36 3.38 6.05
C VAL A 71 0.27 4.75 5.82
N ALA A 72 0.72 5.05 4.60
CA ALA A 72 1.26 6.37 4.24
C ALA A 72 0.22 7.47 4.44
N ASN A 73 -1.03 7.18 4.09
CA ASN A 73 -2.19 8.03 4.32
C ASN A 73 -2.38 8.43 5.78
N GLN A 74 -2.35 7.44 6.67
CA GLN A 74 -2.51 7.67 8.10
C GLN A 74 -1.30 8.38 8.71
N ALA A 75 -0.10 8.08 8.22
CA ALA A 75 1.12 8.79 8.62
C ALA A 75 1.01 10.27 8.26
N ALA A 76 0.68 10.59 7.01
CA ALA A 76 0.48 11.96 6.56
C ALA A 76 -0.55 12.69 7.43
N HIS A 77 -1.71 12.06 7.68
CA HIS A 77 -2.74 12.65 8.53
C HIS A 77 -2.26 12.93 9.96
N GLN A 78 -1.57 11.99 10.60
CA GLN A 78 -1.07 12.16 11.98
C GLN A 78 0.06 13.19 12.07
N MET A 79 0.84 13.36 11.01
CA MET A 79 1.92 14.36 10.92
C MET A 79 1.42 15.75 10.51
N GLY A 80 0.10 15.92 10.30
CA GLY A 80 -0.49 17.18 9.85
C GLY A 80 -0.17 17.54 8.39
N GLU A 81 0.24 16.54 7.59
CA GLU A 81 0.44 16.70 6.17
C GLU A 81 -0.91 16.72 5.44
N PRO A 82 -1.07 17.52 4.37
CA PRO A 82 -2.28 17.49 3.57
C PRO A 82 -2.46 16.14 2.88
N ILE A 83 -3.72 15.73 2.82
CA ILE A 83 -4.17 14.40 2.39
C ILE A 83 -4.09 14.23 0.85
N ASP A 84 -3.72 15.27 0.10
CA ASP A 84 -3.52 15.28 -1.36
C ASP A 84 -2.35 14.39 -1.86
N TRP A 85 -1.76 13.55 -1.01
CA TRP A 85 -0.93 12.42 -1.45
C TRP A 85 -1.80 11.30 -2.07
N ALA A 86 -3.13 11.42 -2.02
CA ALA A 86 -4.10 10.54 -2.66
C ALA A 86 -3.69 10.29 -4.12
N ALA A 87 -3.22 9.07 -4.38
CA ALA A 87 -3.17 8.53 -5.73
C ALA A 87 -4.59 8.68 -6.30
N ASP A 88 -4.71 9.47 -7.37
CA ASP A 88 -5.94 9.59 -8.15
C ASP A 88 -6.55 8.17 -8.35
N GLU A 89 -7.83 8.02 -8.02
CA GLU A 89 -8.65 6.89 -8.49
C GLU A 89 -8.64 6.79 -10.03
#